data_AF-A0ABD3SEQ3-F1
#
_entry.id   AF-A0ABD3SEQ3-F1
#
_cell.length_a   1.000
_cell.length_b   1.000
_cell.length_c   1.000
_cell.angle_alpha   90.00
_cell.angle_beta   90.00
_cell.angle_gamma   90.00
#
_symmetry.space_group_name_H-M   'P 1'
#
loop_
_entity.id
_entity.type
_entity.pdbx_description
1 polymer ?
#
loop_
_entity_poly.entity_id
_entity_poly.type
_entity_poly.pdbx_seq_one_letter_code
_entity_poly.pdbx_strand_id
1 'polypeptide(L)'
;MNAVANDDGLDSLVSALPPSYTSRFGEIVWAAGGVGFGWWPACVYDPRLTVGGARQLARKNLGKRHLIYFFECNEAPFTVLGDNRMTKWEDGFIEEYDLGKVAKSGGKSRFSAFERALHVAQLENGRPIEMRMDWNHQDAVPPPKTPKQKPSSSPPSEQSQKKQKPSPSLSSGSPAKILPLNETLQPQNSILNRTNLNTAINSLKNHGGANSIEPLEDGILVCKILKRCQAEAVCTTLTEGVEFSENVGFITMPSRQSATFADIRQAIESDLDVDMLPVKKHWKFYVPKLGPMSLKQEVKIGSALEFLRSTTDDVRLGNGTSSDPLKVVIMDAL
;
A
#
# COMPACT_ATOMS: atom_id res chain seq x y z
N MET A 1 12.75 -5.57 36.01
CA MET A 1 14.10 -4.98 36.03
C MET A 1 13.98 -3.62 35.40
N ASN A 2 14.36 -2.56 36.13
CA ASN A 2 14.19 -1.17 35.70
C ASN A 2 14.95 -0.92 34.40
N ALA A 3 14.25 -0.49 33.35
CA ALA A 3 14.89 0.17 32.22
C ALA A 3 15.65 1.35 32.80
N VAL A 4 16.99 1.28 32.79
CA VAL A 4 17.81 2.47 32.98
C VAL A 4 17.41 3.36 31.80
N ALA A 5 16.53 4.33 32.07
CA ALA A 5 16.27 5.41 31.15
C ALA A 5 17.66 5.99 30.87
N ASN A 6 18.17 5.72 29.67
CA ASN A 6 19.34 6.41 29.16
C ASN A 6 18.88 7.85 29.01
N ASP A 7 18.98 8.62 30.10
CA ASP A 7 18.72 10.05 30.15
C ASP A 7 19.83 10.77 29.39
N ASP A 8 19.90 10.45 28.10
CA ASP A 8 20.77 11.10 27.15
C ASP A 8 20.13 12.42 26.68
N GLY A 9 18.95 12.77 27.20
CA GLY A 9 18.19 13.96 26.84
C GLY A 9 17.52 13.88 25.47
N LEU A 10 17.45 12.69 24.84
CA LEU A 10 16.78 12.56 23.53
C LEU A 10 15.30 12.94 23.59
N ASP A 11 14.60 12.58 24.67
CA ASP A 11 13.19 12.95 24.85
C ASP A 11 13.01 14.46 24.83
N SER A 12 13.83 15.20 25.60
CA SER A 12 13.84 16.66 25.60
C SER A 12 14.14 17.24 24.22
N LEU A 13 15.09 16.65 23.49
CA LEU A 13 15.42 17.08 22.13
C LEU A 13 14.27 16.85 21.14
N VAL A 14 13.56 15.72 21.26
CA VAL A 14 12.40 15.39 20.41
C VAL A 14 11.21 16.27 20.76
N SER A 15 10.95 16.54 22.04
CA SER A 15 9.89 17.44 22.48
C SER A 15 10.09 18.89 22.04
N ALA A 16 11.33 19.31 21.77
CA ALA A 16 11.66 20.64 21.25
C ALA A 16 11.50 20.76 19.72
N LEU A 17 11.22 19.66 19.00
CA LEU A 17 11.05 19.68 17.55
C LEU A 17 9.68 20.26 17.15
N PRO A 18 9.59 20.84 15.94
CA PRO A 18 8.32 21.35 15.44
C PRO A 18 7.28 20.21 15.23
N PRO A 19 5.98 20.48 15.44
CA PRO A 19 4.93 19.49 15.22
C PRO A 19 4.92 18.91 13.79
N SER A 20 5.34 19.68 12.79
CA SER A 20 5.47 19.20 11.40
C SER A 20 6.47 18.05 11.23
N TYR A 21 7.42 17.91 12.15
CA TYR A 21 8.37 16.80 12.17
C TYR A 21 7.84 15.62 13.00
N THR A 22 7.33 15.88 14.21
CA THR A 22 6.94 14.81 15.15
C THR A 22 5.60 14.16 14.82
N SER A 23 4.68 14.89 14.18
CA SER A 23 3.38 14.35 13.71
C SER A 23 3.50 13.23 12.68
N ARG A 24 4.70 13.06 12.09
CA ARG A 24 4.98 12.03 11.10
C ARG A 24 5.45 10.72 11.72
N PHE A 25 5.74 10.66 13.02
CA PHE A 25 6.15 9.40 13.65
C PHE A 25 5.03 8.36 13.55
N GLY A 26 5.36 7.16 13.10
CA GLY A 26 4.38 6.10 12.80
C GLY A 26 3.76 6.18 11.40
N GLU A 27 4.08 7.19 10.60
CA GLU A 27 3.64 7.29 9.21
C GLU A 27 4.27 6.15 8.38
N ILE A 28 3.43 5.35 7.73
CA ILE A 28 3.88 4.38 6.74
C ILE A 28 4.17 5.13 5.44
N VAL A 29 5.32 4.87 4.84
CA VAL A 29 5.81 5.58 3.65
C VAL A 29 6.51 4.62 2.71
N TRP A 30 6.69 5.04 1.46
CA TRP A 30 7.68 4.47 0.57
C TRP A 30 8.99 5.23 0.74
N ALA A 31 10.10 4.52 0.86
CA ALA A 31 11.41 5.13 1.06
C ALA A 31 12.45 4.58 0.09
N ALA A 32 13.26 5.47 -0.48
CA ALA A 32 14.37 5.15 -1.36
C ALA A 32 15.69 5.41 -0.63
N GLY A 33 16.12 4.48 0.23
CA GLY A 33 17.30 4.67 1.08
C GLY A 33 18.29 3.52 1.13
N GLY A 34 17.85 2.29 0.89
CA GLY A 34 18.70 1.11 0.92
C GLY A 34 19.52 0.95 -0.36
N VAL A 35 20.82 0.68 -0.24
CA VAL A 35 21.69 0.40 -1.39
C VAL A 35 21.14 -0.83 -2.12
N GLY A 36 20.66 -0.65 -3.35
CA GLY A 36 20.17 -1.74 -4.21
C GLY A 36 18.73 -2.22 -3.96
N PHE A 37 17.96 -1.56 -3.08
CA PHE A 37 16.58 -1.97 -2.76
C PHE A 37 15.51 -1.17 -3.52
N GLY A 38 15.87 -0.03 -4.13
CA GLY A 38 14.89 0.84 -4.78
C GLY A 38 13.93 1.47 -3.77
N TRP A 39 12.69 1.72 -4.20
CA TRP A 39 11.60 2.13 -3.32
C TRP A 39 11.08 0.93 -2.52
N TRP A 40 11.02 1.08 -1.19
CA TRP A 40 10.68 0.01 -0.27
C TRP A 40 9.65 0.48 0.78
N PRO A 41 8.72 -0.38 1.23
CA PRO A 41 7.81 -0.07 2.32
C PRO A 41 8.56 0.22 3.63
N ALA A 42 8.25 1.33 4.28
CA ALA A 42 8.94 1.79 5.47
C ALA A 42 8.02 2.54 6.44
N CYS A 43 8.54 2.82 7.62
CA CYS A 43 7.89 3.63 8.64
C CYS A 43 8.81 4.79 9.04
N VAL A 44 8.26 5.99 9.18
CA VAL A 44 8.92 7.10 9.86
C VAL A 44 8.97 6.75 11.35
N TYR A 45 10.14 6.42 11.86
CA TYR A 45 10.30 5.80 13.15
C TYR A 45 10.61 6.83 14.22
N ASP A 46 9.98 6.70 15.39
CA ASP A 46 10.25 7.58 16.53
C ASP A 46 11.64 7.29 17.11
N PRO A 47 12.57 8.27 17.10
CA PRO A 47 13.90 8.10 17.65
C PRO A 47 13.92 7.68 19.12
N ARG A 48 12.92 8.08 19.91
CA ARG A 48 12.83 7.78 21.36
C ARG A 48 12.75 6.27 21.60
N LEU A 49 12.15 5.56 20.66
CA LEU A 49 11.91 4.13 20.68
C LEU A 49 13.12 3.31 20.21
N THR A 50 14.26 3.95 19.95
CA THR A 50 15.48 3.28 19.49
C THR A 50 16.54 3.17 20.57
N VAL A 51 17.40 2.17 20.40
CA VAL A 51 18.59 1.91 21.23
C VAL A 51 19.84 1.76 20.35
N GLY A 52 21.03 1.80 20.97
CA GLY A 52 22.30 1.52 20.29
C GLY A 52 22.61 2.44 19.10
N GLY A 53 23.11 1.85 18.02
CA GLY A 53 23.55 2.58 16.82
C GLY A 53 22.44 3.36 16.12
N ALA A 54 21.21 2.85 16.11
CA ALA A 54 20.06 3.55 15.53
C ALA A 54 19.74 4.84 16.31
N ARG A 55 19.83 4.80 17.65
CA ARG A 55 19.64 5.97 18.51
C ARG A 55 20.69 7.04 18.27
N GLN A 56 21.96 6.64 18.17
CA GLN A 56 23.06 7.56 17.85
C GLN A 56 22.89 8.20 16.47
N LEU A 57 22.49 7.41 15.47
CA LEU A 57 22.23 7.87 14.11
C LEU A 57 21.08 8.89 14.06
N ALA A 58 19.98 8.59 14.74
CA ALA A 58 18.81 9.45 14.82
C ALA A 58 19.16 10.78 15.50
N ARG A 59 19.81 10.72 16.67
CA ARG A 59 20.21 11.90 17.43
C ARG A 59 21.09 12.86 16.62
N LYS A 60 22.04 12.33 15.83
CA LYS A 60 22.93 13.14 14.98
C LYS A 60 22.18 13.91 13.87
N ASN A 61 21.01 13.41 13.46
CA ASN A 61 20.25 13.92 12.33
C ASN A 61 18.89 14.52 12.73
N LEU A 62 18.63 14.64 14.03
CA LEU A 62 17.36 15.06 14.57
C LEU A 62 16.98 16.46 14.07
N GLY A 63 15.73 16.62 13.65
CA GLY A 63 15.22 17.87 13.06
C GLY A 63 15.73 18.19 11.65
N LYS A 64 16.67 17.42 11.10
CA LYS A 64 17.19 17.59 9.72
C LYS A 64 16.69 16.53 8.76
N ARG A 65 16.60 15.28 9.24
CA ARG A 65 16.17 14.10 8.48
C ARG A 65 15.38 13.19 9.39
N HIS A 66 14.48 12.40 8.83
CA HIS A 66 13.71 11.41 9.57
C HIS A 66 14.50 10.11 9.71
N LEU A 67 14.37 9.46 10.86
CA LEU A 67 14.81 8.07 11.02
C LEU A 67 13.75 7.17 10.37
N ILE A 68 14.19 6.30 9.48
CA ILE A 68 13.32 5.43 8.67
C ILE A 68 13.62 3.97 9.01
N TYR A 69 12.57 3.22 9.31
CA TYR A 69 12.60 1.78 9.49
C TYR A 69 12.06 1.07 8.24
N PHE A 70 12.86 0.23 7.61
CA PHE A 70 12.45 -0.59 6.47
C PHE A 70 11.88 -1.94 6.94
N PHE A 71 10.65 -2.25 6.53
CA PHE A 71 10.03 -3.53 6.86
C PHE A 71 10.77 -4.69 6.21
N GLU A 72 10.93 -5.79 6.96
CA GLU A 72 11.60 -7.04 6.54
C GLU A 72 13.06 -6.84 6.06
N CYS A 73 13.72 -5.74 6.41
CA CYS A 73 15.13 -5.49 6.11
C CYS A 73 16.01 -5.81 7.32
N ASN A 74 16.49 -7.05 7.42
CA ASN A 74 17.22 -7.52 8.61
C ASN A 74 18.68 -7.00 8.69
N GLU A 75 19.32 -6.73 7.56
CA GLU A 75 20.75 -6.34 7.54
C GLU A 75 20.97 -4.88 7.94
N ALA A 76 20.07 -3.99 7.52
CA ALA A 76 20.13 -2.55 7.79
C ALA A 76 18.70 -1.98 7.87
N PRO A 77 17.98 -2.24 8.98
CA PRO A 77 16.59 -1.84 9.13
C PRO A 77 16.43 -0.32 9.22
N PHE A 78 17.45 0.39 9.71
CA PHE A 78 17.38 1.83 9.96
C PHE A 78 18.28 2.65 9.03
N THR A 79 17.77 3.79 8.57
CA THR A 79 18.55 4.83 7.89
C THR A 79 17.98 6.22 8.20
N VAL A 80 18.66 7.28 7.77
CA VAL A 80 18.17 8.67 7.88
C VAL A 80 17.95 9.29 6.52
N LEU A 81 16.70 9.63 6.20
CA LEU A 81 16.30 10.20 4.91
C LEU A 81 15.69 11.60 5.07
N GLY A 82 15.94 12.44 4.07
CA GLY A 82 15.16 13.66 3.88
C GLY A 82 13.88 13.37 3.09
N ASP A 83 12.98 14.34 3.05
CA ASP A 83 11.66 14.20 2.40
C ASP A 83 11.74 13.86 0.91
N ASN A 84 12.82 14.27 0.23
CA ASN A 84 13.04 13.98 -1.18
C ASN A 84 13.30 12.49 -1.50
N ARG A 85 13.50 11.63 -0.49
CA ARG A 85 13.66 10.18 -0.66
C ARG A 85 12.54 9.40 0.01
N MET A 86 11.43 10.08 0.29
CA MET A 86 10.23 9.50 0.85
C MET A 86 9.03 9.91 0.02
N THR A 87 8.05 9.03 -0.03
CA THR A 87 6.80 9.26 -0.73
C THR A 87 5.70 8.73 0.16
N LYS A 88 4.57 9.43 0.25
CA LYS A 88 3.44 8.98 1.08
C LYS A 88 3.01 7.59 0.65
N TRP A 89 2.49 6.82 1.60
CA TRP A 89 2.06 5.44 1.34
C TRP A 89 1.14 5.35 0.12
N GLU A 90 0.20 6.27 0.03
CA GLU A 90 -0.78 6.28 -1.03
C GLU A 90 -0.13 6.70 -2.37
N ASP A 91 0.71 7.73 -2.37
CA ASP A 91 1.44 8.26 -3.55
C ASP A 91 2.28 7.18 -4.24
N GLY A 92 2.92 6.29 -3.48
CA GLY A 92 3.75 5.24 -4.07
C GLY A 92 2.97 4.21 -4.89
N PHE A 93 1.65 4.10 -4.70
CA PHE A 93 0.83 3.30 -5.60
C PHE A 93 0.71 3.96 -6.98
N ILE A 94 0.52 5.29 -7.08
CA ILE A 94 0.47 5.95 -8.40
C ILE A 94 1.74 5.63 -9.20
N GLU A 95 2.88 5.68 -8.54
CA GLU A 95 4.20 5.40 -9.11
C GLU A 95 4.51 3.90 -9.30
N GLU A 96 3.54 3.03 -8.97
CA GLU A 96 3.64 1.58 -9.07
C GLU A 96 4.80 0.98 -8.25
N TYR A 97 5.15 1.59 -7.12
CA TYR A 97 6.19 1.06 -6.22
C TYR A 97 5.77 -0.27 -5.60
N ASP A 98 4.47 -0.50 -5.43
CA ASP A 98 3.86 -1.76 -4.99
C ASP A 98 4.15 -2.95 -5.91
N LEU A 99 4.49 -2.70 -7.18
CA LEU A 99 4.90 -3.76 -8.09
C LEU A 99 6.33 -4.28 -7.82
N GLY A 100 7.09 -3.60 -6.95
CA GLY A 100 8.42 -4.04 -6.52
C GLY A 100 9.38 -4.24 -7.69
N LYS A 101 9.30 -3.43 -8.75
CA LYS A 101 10.05 -3.65 -10.02
C LYS A 101 11.55 -3.83 -9.79
N VAL A 102 12.14 -3.03 -8.90
CA VAL A 102 13.56 -3.11 -8.52
C VAL A 102 13.86 -4.35 -7.69
N ALA A 103 12.98 -4.71 -6.76
CA ALA A 103 13.12 -5.93 -5.97
C ALA A 103 13.05 -7.19 -6.87
N LYS A 104 12.16 -7.16 -7.86
CA LYS A 104 11.95 -8.21 -8.86
C LYS A 104 13.18 -8.42 -9.74
N SER A 105 13.80 -7.34 -10.22
CA SER A 105 15.06 -7.44 -10.98
C SER A 105 16.24 -7.89 -10.12
N GLY A 106 16.19 -7.64 -8.81
CA GLY A 106 17.16 -8.13 -7.83
C GLY A 106 17.04 -9.62 -7.46
N GLY A 107 16.08 -10.35 -8.04
CA GLY A 107 15.93 -11.80 -7.89
C GLY A 107 14.80 -12.24 -6.93
N LYS A 108 14.45 -13.53 -6.99
CA LYS A 108 13.27 -14.10 -6.31
C LYS A 108 13.27 -13.90 -4.79
N SER A 109 14.42 -14.08 -4.14
CA SER A 109 14.55 -13.93 -2.69
C SER A 109 14.25 -12.49 -2.24
N ARG A 110 14.82 -11.50 -2.95
CA ARG A 110 14.58 -10.08 -2.68
C ARG A 110 13.13 -9.69 -2.96
N PHE A 111 12.56 -10.17 -4.06
CA PHE A 111 11.14 -9.94 -4.35
C PHE A 111 10.22 -10.55 -3.29
N SER A 112 10.52 -11.76 -2.80
CA SER A 112 9.75 -12.38 -1.72
C SER A 112 9.85 -11.58 -0.41
N ALA A 113 11.01 -11.02 -0.10
CA ALA A 113 11.18 -10.13 1.06
C ALA A 113 10.38 -8.83 0.88
N PHE A 114 10.35 -8.28 -0.34
CA PHE A 114 9.53 -7.13 -0.68
C PHE A 114 8.03 -7.42 -0.50
N GLU A 115 7.54 -8.56 -0.97
CA GLU A 115 6.12 -8.94 -0.80
C GLU A 115 5.73 -9.07 0.68
N ARG A 116 6.61 -9.67 1.51
CA ARG A 116 6.40 -9.69 2.96
C ARG A 116 6.44 -8.30 3.58
N ALA A 117 7.40 -7.46 3.19
CA ALA A 117 7.52 -6.09 3.67
C ALA A 117 6.25 -5.28 3.36
N LEU A 118 5.75 -5.42 2.13
CA LEU A 118 4.53 -4.80 1.65
C LEU A 118 3.32 -5.27 2.48
N HIS A 119 3.20 -6.56 2.73
CA HIS A 119 2.13 -7.11 3.54
C HIS A 119 2.15 -6.57 4.99
N VAL A 120 3.32 -6.55 5.63
CA VAL A 120 3.47 -6.00 6.99
C VAL A 120 3.12 -4.51 7.02
N ALA A 121 3.63 -3.73 6.07
CA ALA A 121 3.33 -2.30 5.97
C ALA A 121 1.83 -2.03 5.76
N GLN A 122 1.12 -2.89 5.02
CA GLN A 122 -0.34 -2.79 4.85
C GLN A 122 -1.09 -3.06 6.16
N LEU A 123 -0.68 -4.07 6.91
CA LEU A 123 -1.27 -4.38 8.22
C LEU A 123 -1.04 -3.24 9.21
N GLU A 124 0.16 -2.67 9.24
CA GLU A 124 0.47 -1.52 10.09
C GLU A 124 -0.29 -0.27 9.64
N ASN A 125 -0.38 0.00 8.33
CA ASN A 125 -1.12 1.16 7.84
C ASN A 125 -2.62 1.10 8.17
N GLY A 126 -3.20 -0.09 8.29
CA GLY A 126 -4.58 -0.28 8.72
C GLY A 126 -4.85 0.03 10.19
N ARG A 127 -3.81 0.22 11.01
CA ARG A 127 -3.92 0.54 12.44
C ARG A 127 -3.90 2.06 12.67
N PRO A 128 -4.53 2.56 13.75
CA PRO A 128 -4.31 3.93 14.24
C PRO A 128 -2.82 4.20 14.44
N ILE A 129 -2.36 5.41 14.14
CA ILE A 129 -0.93 5.75 14.13
C ILE A 129 -0.27 5.51 15.49
N GLU A 130 -1.01 5.72 16.57
CA GLU A 130 -0.57 5.52 17.96
C GLU A 130 -0.33 4.06 18.32
N MET A 131 -0.91 3.12 17.57
CA MET A 131 -0.80 1.67 17.79
C MET A 131 0.14 0.98 16.79
N ARG A 132 0.74 1.75 15.88
CA ARG A 132 1.68 1.22 14.90
C ARG A 132 3.01 0.94 15.56
N MET A 133 3.66 -0.14 15.14
CA MET A 133 4.96 -0.57 15.66
C MET A 133 4.97 -0.99 17.15
N ASP A 134 3.81 -1.09 17.81
CA ASP A 134 3.68 -1.57 19.20
C ASP A 134 4.32 -2.95 19.42
N TRP A 135 4.32 -3.80 18.39
CA TRP A 135 4.96 -5.12 18.44
C TRP A 135 6.48 -5.03 18.65
N ASN A 136 7.12 -3.93 18.24
CA ASN A 136 8.55 -3.69 18.43
C ASN A 136 8.89 -3.22 19.86
N HIS A 137 7.87 -3.04 20.70
CA HIS A 137 7.97 -2.58 22.09
C HIS A 137 7.45 -3.58 23.11
N GLN A 138 6.89 -4.70 22.65
CA GLN A 138 6.63 -5.82 23.54
C GLN A 138 7.98 -6.43 23.89
N ASP A 139 8.44 -6.16 25.12
CA ASP A 139 9.55 -6.90 25.75
C ASP A 139 9.33 -8.38 25.42
N ALA A 140 10.26 -8.96 24.66
CA ALA A 140 10.16 -10.32 24.18
C ALA A 140 9.78 -11.22 25.36
N VAL A 141 8.50 -11.62 25.43
CA VAL A 141 8.08 -12.66 26.35
C VAL A 141 8.88 -13.87 25.88
N PRO A 142 9.84 -14.37 26.68
CA PRO A 142 10.69 -15.45 26.22
C PRO A 142 9.77 -16.62 25.86
N PRO A 143 9.96 -17.24 24.68
CA PRO A 143 9.15 -18.37 24.30
C PRO A 143 9.18 -19.42 25.42
N PRO A 144 8.04 -20.08 25.72
CA PRO A 144 7.98 -21.07 26.79
C PRO A 144 9.06 -22.11 26.52
N LYS A 145 10.01 -22.23 27.46
CA LYS A 145 11.13 -23.17 27.37
C LYS A 145 10.55 -24.57 27.25
N THR A 146 10.60 -25.14 26.05
CA THR A 146 10.41 -26.58 25.88
C THR A 146 11.52 -27.30 26.66
N PRO A 147 11.19 -28.34 27.44
CA PRO A 147 12.17 -29.03 28.26
C PRO A 147 13.19 -29.74 27.36
N LYS A 148 14.45 -29.31 27.47
CA LYS A 148 15.61 -29.93 26.81
C LYS A 148 15.75 -31.40 27.25
N GLN A 149 15.54 -32.33 26.32
CA GLN A 149 16.13 -33.66 26.44
C GLN A 149 17.62 -33.60 26.05
N LYS A 150 18.47 -34.12 26.94
CA LYS A 150 19.90 -34.42 26.70
C LYS A 150 20.03 -35.64 25.79
N PRO A 151 21.05 -35.69 24.92
CA PRO A 151 22.17 -36.62 25.16
C PRO A 151 23.54 -35.94 24.88
N SER A 152 24.48 -35.91 25.83
CA SER A 152 25.59 -36.86 26.07
C SER A 152 26.74 -36.86 25.04
N SER A 153 27.84 -36.22 25.45
CA SER A 153 29.27 -36.62 25.32
C SER A 153 30.04 -36.67 23.98
N SER A 154 30.79 -35.57 23.71
CA SER A 154 32.29 -35.45 23.55
C SER A 154 33.04 -36.05 22.30
N PRO A 155 34.34 -35.72 22.03
CA PRO A 155 34.85 -34.76 21.00
C PRO A 155 36.09 -35.32 20.18
N PRO A 156 37.15 -34.55 19.77
CA PRO A 156 37.32 -33.48 18.75
C PRO A 156 38.49 -33.72 17.72
N SER A 157 38.62 -32.85 16.69
CA SER A 157 39.92 -32.49 16.03
C SER A 157 39.73 -31.27 15.09
N GLU A 158 40.39 -30.11 15.33
CA GLU A 158 41.61 -29.60 14.62
C GLU A 158 41.40 -29.35 13.11
N GLN A 159 41.72 -28.21 12.46
CA GLN A 159 42.87 -27.31 12.55
C GLN A 159 42.62 -25.98 11.79
N SER A 160 43.51 -25.01 12.04
CA SER A 160 43.54 -23.62 11.55
C SER A 160 44.24 -23.42 10.19
N GLN A 161 44.14 -22.18 9.65
CA GLN A 161 45.16 -21.34 8.92
C GLN A 161 44.58 -20.72 7.60
N LYS A 162 44.53 -19.39 7.36
CA LYS A 162 45.50 -18.24 7.27
C LYS A 162 45.87 -17.87 5.82
N LYS A 163 45.59 -16.61 5.39
CA LYS A 163 46.35 -15.65 4.50
C LYS A 163 45.38 -14.75 3.68
N GLN A 164 45.23 -13.43 3.93
CA GLN A 164 46.05 -12.23 3.54
C GLN A 164 46.29 -12.06 2.02
N LYS A 165 45.57 -11.14 1.32
CA LYS A 165 45.87 -9.71 0.92
C LYS A 165 46.77 -9.60 -0.35
N PRO A 166 46.85 -8.49 -1.15
CA PRO A 166 46.03 -7.27 -1.33
C PRO A 166 45.71 -6.87 -2.82
N SER A 167 44.96 -5.77 -2.96
CA SER A 167 44.52 -4.92 -4.11
C SER A 167 45.64 -4.07 -4.79
N PRO A 168 45.38 -3.00 -5.59
CA PRO A 168 44.41 -2.69 -6.69
C PRO A 168 45.10 -2.05 -7.95
N SER A 169 44.35 -1.72 -9.02
CA SER A 169 44.76 -0.65 -9.95
C SER A 169 43.59 0.20 -10.46
N LEU A 170 43.91 1.50 -10.58
CA LEU A 170 43.05 2.64 -10.91
C LEU A 170 42.84 2.77 -12.43
N SER A 171 41.68 3.29 -12.85
CA SER A 171 41.55 4.01 -14.11
C SER A 171 40.63 5.22 -13.94
N SER A 172 41.21 6.41 -14.07
CA SER A 172 40.56 7.71 -14.09
C SER A 172 40.09 8.05 -15.51
N GLY A 173 38.79 8.36 -15.67
CA GLY A 173 38.21 8.89 -16.90
C GLY A 173 37.60 10.28 -16.66
N SER A 174 37.86 11.18 -17.61
CA SER A 174 37.53 12.62 -17.63
C SER A 174 36.03 12.97 -17.60
N PRO A 175 35.64 14.21 -17.25
CA PRO A 175 34.26 14.67 -17.28
C PRO A 175 33.94 15.53 -18.52
N ALA A 176 32.68 15.45 -19.01
CA ALA A 176 32.12 16.38 -19.98
C ALA A 176 30.70 16.83 -19.59
N LYS A 177 30.56 18.16 -19.48
CA LYS A 177 29.46 19.06 -19.91
C LYS A 177 28.00 18.92 -19.40
N ILE A 178 27.61 19.94 -18.63
CA ILE A 178 26.54 20.98 -18.86
C ILE A 178 25.04 20.55 -18.92
N LEU A 179 24.29 20.97 -17.87
CA LEU A 179 22.99 21.71 -17.73
C LEU A 179 21.82 21.53 -18.75
N PRO A 180 20.59 22.03 -18.45
CA PRO A 180 19.67 21.73 -17.33
C PRO A 180 18.26 21.34 -17.84
N LEU A 181 17.44 20.72 -16.98
CA LEU A 181 16.04 20.35 -17.29
C LEU A 181 15.06 21.32 -16.62
N ASN A 182 14.09 21.80 -17.40
CA ASN A 182 13.03 22.73 -17.02
C ASN A 182 12.10 22.17 -15.93
N GLU A 183 11.78 23.02 -14.95
CA GLU A 183 10.66 22.89 -14.03
C GLU A 183 9.32 22.98 -14.77
N THR A 184 8.42 22.03 -14.52
CA THR A 184 7.00 22.21 -14.79
C THR A 184 6.24 21.70 -13.56
N LEU A 185 5.70 22.66 -12.82
CA LEU A 185 4.80 22.47 -11.69
C LEU A 185 3.53 21.74 -12.17
N GLN A 186 3.18 20.64 -11.51
CA GLN A 186 1.81 20.13 -11.50
C GLN A 186 1.38 19.65 -10.12
N PRO A 187 0.06 19.73 -9.84
CA PRO A 187 -0.48 19.89 -8.50
C PRO A 187 -0.92 18.56 -7.88
N GLN A 188 -0.99 18.60 -6.56
CA GLN A 188 -1.39 17.54 -5.65
C GLN A 188 -2.89 17.21 -5.78
N ASN A 189 -3.27 15.92 -5.74
CA ASN A 189 -4.05 15.34 -4.62
C ASN A 189 -4.82 14.03 -4.93
N SER A 190 -4.97 13.28 -3.84
CA SER A 190 -6.02 12.29 -3.49
C SER A 190 -5.84 10.84 -3.98
N ILE A 191 -5.48 9.96 -3.04
CA ILE A 191 -5.23 8.53 -3.31
C ILE A 191 -5.87 7.67 -2.22
N LEU A 192 -6.61 6.64 -2.67
CA LEU A 192 -7.32 5.67 -1.84
C LEU A 192 -6.89 4.23 -2.18
N ASN A 193 -6.82 3.44 -1.11
CA ASN A 193 -6.45 2.03 -0.91
C ASN A 193 -6.63 1.02 -2.06
N ARG A 194 -5.51 0.62 -2.69
CA ARG A 194 -5.46 -0.42 -3.75
C ARG A 194 -5.46 -1.88 -3.27
N THR A 195 -5.20 -2.17 -1.98
CA THR A 195 -4.88 -3.54 -1.54
C THR A 195 -6.08 -4.43 -1.30
N ASN A 196 -7.22 -3.89 -0.86
CA ASN A 196 -8.43 -4.69 -0.62
C ASN A 196 -8.95 -5.35 -1.92
N LEU A 197 -8.56 -4.84 -3.10
CA LEU A 197 -9.01 -5.35 -4.39
C LEU A 197 -8.32 -6.67 -4.80
N ASN A 198 -7.01 -6.80 -4.58
CA ASN A 198 -6.30 -8.05 -4.90
C ASN A 198 -6.70 -9.20 -3.96
N THR A 199 -6.97 -8.89 -2.69
CA THR A 199 -7.51 -9.86 -1.72
C THR A 199 -8.90 -10.33 -2.13
N ALA A 200 -9.79 -9.42 -2.55
CA ALA A 200 -11.11 -9.78 -3.07
C ALA A 200 -11.02 -10.65 -4.35
N ILE A 201 -10.16 -10.28 -5.30
CA ILE A 201 -9.93 -11.06 -6.53
C ILE A 201 -9.45 -12.48 -6.23
N ASN A 202 -8.56 -12.65 -5.24
CA ASN A 202 -8.06 -13.97 -4.85
C ASN A 202 -9.08 -14.77 -4.04
N SER A 203 -9.97 -14.11 -3.29
CA SER A 203 -11.08 -14.76 -2.58
C SER A 203 -12.08 -15.39 -3.54
N LEU A 204 -12.44 -14.71 -4.64
CA LEU A 204 -13.35 -15.27 -5.66
C LEU A 204 -12.78 -16.53 -6.32
N LYS A 205 -11.46 -16.61 -6.49
CA LYS A 205 -10.81 -17.77 -7.14
C LYS A 205 -10.82 -19.06 -6.30
N ASN A 206 -11.10 -18.97 -4.99
CA ASN A 206 -11.00 -20.10 -4.07
C ASN A 206 -12.36 -20.71 -3.66
N HIS A 207 -13.50 -20.21 -4.16
CA HIS A 207 -14.83 -20.78 -3.89
C HIS A 207 -15.27 -21.87 -4.90
N GLY A 208 -14.37 -22.79 -5.21
CA GLY A 208 -14.73 -24.05 -5.88
C GLY A 208 -15.13 -25.10 -4.85
N GLY A 209 -16.41 -25.16 -4.44
CA GLY A 209 -16.84 -26.14 -3.45
C GLY A 209 -18.34 -26.22 -3.20
N ALA A 210 -19.01 -27.07 -3.99
CA ALA A 210 -20.20 -27.87 -3.68
C ALA A 210 -21.32 -27.23 -2.83
N ASN A 211 -22.30 -26.64 -3.50
CA ASN A 211 -23.73 -26.83 -3.20
C ASN A 211 -24.53 -26.56 -4.48
N SER A 212 -25.03 -27.63 -5.09
CA SER A 212 -25.92 -27.62 -6.25
C SER A 212 -27.29 -27.05 -5.84
N ILE A 213 -27.37 -25.72 -5.77
CA ILE A 213 -28.64 -24.99 -5.80
C ILE A 213 -29.07 -24.94 -7.26
N GLU A 214 -30.35 -25.18 -7.52
CA GLU A 214 -30.97 -25.16 -8.85
C GLU A 214 -30.43 -24.03 -9.73
N PRO A 215 -30.29 -24.24 -11.06
CA PRO A 215 -29.79 -23.22 -11.98
C PRO A 215 -30.75 -22.03 -11.96
N LEU A 216 -30.45 -21.08 -11.06
CA LEU A 216 -31.15 -19.82 -10.96
C LEU A 216 -30.99 -19.17 -12.31
N GLU A 217 -32.11 -19.02 -13.04
CA GLU A 217 -32.09 -18.43 -14.38
C GLU A 217 -31.19 -17.20 -14.36
N ASP A 218 -30.14 -17.26 -15.17
CA ASP A 218 -29.18 -16.18 -15.31
C ASP A 218 -29.89 -15.05 -16.05
N GLY A 219 -30.61 -14.24 -15.28
CA GLY A 219 -31.42 -13.16 -15.80
C GLY A 219 -30.59 -11.97 -16.25
N ILE A 220 -31.26 -11.01 -16.88
CA ILE A 220 -30.69 -9.74 -17.31
C ILE A 220 -30.15 -8.98 -16.08
N LEU A 221 -28.92 -8.50 -16.19
CA LEU A 221 -28.35 -7.56 -15.23
C LEU A 221 -28.76 -6.14 -15.60
N VAL A 222 -29.42 -5.46 -14.68
CA VAL A 222 -29.73 -4.03 -14.78
C VAL A 222 -28.78 -3.28 -13.86
N CYS A 223 -28.00 -2.35 -14.43
CA CYS A 223 -27.09 -1.49 -13.68
C CYS A 223 -27.59 -0.06 -13.67
N LYS A 224 -27.56 0.59 -12.50
CA LYS A 224 -27.73 2.03 -12.34
C LYS A 224 -26.36 2.70 -12.28
N ILE A 225 -26.08 3.57 -13.24
CA ILE A 225 -24.78 4.24 -13.36
C ILE A 225 -24.82 5.56 -12.62
N LEU A 226 -23.92 5.70 -11.67
CA LEU A 226 -23.84 6.82 -10.75
C LEU A 226 -22.52 7.56 -10.98
N LYS A 227 -22.54 8.88 -11.13
CA LYS A 227 -21.33 9.70 -11.26
C LYS A 227 -20.95 10.27 -9.91
N ARG A 228 -19.75 9.96 -9.43
CA ARG A 228 -19.18 10.58 -8.24
C ARG A 228 -18.70 11.99 -8.57
N CYS A 229 -19.41 13.01 -8.10
CA CYS A 229 -18.90 14.37 -8.10
C CYS A 229 -17.74 14.46 -7.10
N GLN A 230 -16.58 14.96 -7.54
CA GLN A 230 -15.58 15.44 -6.58
C GLN A 230 -16.20 16.68 -5.93
N ALA A 231 -16.65 16.56 -4.69
CA ALA A 231 -16.96 17.73 -3.89
C ALA A 231 -15.66 18.55 -3.83
N GLU A 232 -15.63 19.69 -4.51
CA GLU A 232 -14.62 20.72 -4.24
C GLU A 232 -14.62 20.92 -2.72
N ALA A 233 -13.42 20.97 -2.13
CA ALA A 233 -13.16 20.94 -0.69
C ALA A 233 -13.71 22.18 0.06
N VAL A 234 -15.01 22.43 -0.02
CA VAL A 234 -15.70 23.45 0.73
C VAL A 234 -16.13 22.82 2.04
N CYS A 235 -15.24 23.01 3.01
CA CYS A 235 -15.42 22.86 4.44
C CYS A 235 -16.89 22.89 4.90
N THR A 236 -17.53 21.73 4.99
CA THR A 236 -18.76 21.54 5.76
C THR A 236 -18.59 20.31 6.62
N THR A 237 -18.62 20.58 7.92
CA THR A 237 -18.37 19.67 9.01
C THR A 237 -19.53 18.69 9.18
N LEU A 238 -19.17 17.41 9.32
CA LEU A 238 -19.87 16.40 10.11
C LEU A 238 -21.27 16.00 9.63
N THR A 239 -21.31 15.22 8.55
CA THR A 239 -22.08 13.96 8.55
C THR A 239 -21.46 13.02 7.51
N GLU A 240 -20.91 11.87 7.93
CA GLU A 240 -20.29 10.85 7.08
C GLU A 240 -21.32 10.08 6.20
N GLY A 241 -22.28 10.80 5.62
CA GLY A 241 -22.98 10.31 4.45
C GLY A 241 -22.14 10.70 3.24
N VAL A 242 -21.49 9.74 2.58
CA VAL A 242 -21.00 9.98 1.23
C VAL A 242 -22.20 10.47 0.42
N GLU A 243 -22.26 11.77 0.09
CA GLU A 243 -23.33 12.32 -0.73
C GLU A 243 -23.18 11.71 -2.12
N PHE A 244 -23.92 10.62 -2.33
CA PHE A 244 -23.81 9.84 -3.55
C PHE A 244 -24.53 10.55 -4.69
N SER A 245 -23.71 10.99 -5.63
CA SER A 245 -23.73 10.66 -7.06
C SER A 245 -24.96 11.01 -7.90
N GLU A 246 -24.73 11.82 -8.92
CA GLU A 246 -25.69 12.10 -10.00
C GLU A 246 -26.02 10.81 -10.75
N ASN A 247 -27.31 10.60 -11.04
CA ASN A 247 -27.74 9.45 -11.84
C ASN A 247 -27.46 9.73 -13.32
N VAL A 248 -26.51 9.01 -13.89
CA VAL A 248 -26.12 9.15 -15.31
C VAL A 248 -27.11 8.41 -16.20
N GLY A 249 -27.60 7.26 -15.73
CA GLY A 249 -28.51 6.43 -16.52
C GLY A 249 -28.55 4.98 -16.06
N PHE A 250 -29.17 4.15 -16.90
CA PHE A 250 -29.27 2.71 -16.69
C PHE A 250 -28.75 1.99 -17.92
N ILE A 251 -28.10 0.86 -17.70
CA ILE A 251 -27.68 -0.06 -18.77
C ILE A 251 -28.17 -1.46 -18.44
N THR A 252 -28.31 -2.30 -19.46
CA THR A 252 -28.75 -3.68 -19.31
C THR A 252 -27.78 -4.63 -19.99
N MET A 253 -27.54 -5.77 -19.36
CA MET A 253 -26.59 -6.78 -19.83
C MET A 253 -27.23 -8.18 -19.79
N PRO A 254 -26.84 -9.09 -20.69
CA PRO A 254 -27.55 -10.35 -20.89
C PRO A 254 -27.41 -11.34 -19.73
N SER A 255 -26.40 -11.18 -18.88
CA SER A 255 -26.13 -12.10 -17.76
C SER A 255 -25.84 -11.33 -16.48
N ARG A 256 -26.43 -11.77 -15.39
CA ARG A 256 -26.17 -11.27 -14.02
C ARG A 256 -25.01 -11.98 -13.37
N GLN A 257 -24.74 -13.22 -13.76
CA GLN A 257 -23.68 -14.01 -13.16
C GLN A 257 -22.33 -13.81 -13.85
N SER A 258 -22.28 -13.56 -15.15
CA SER A 258 -21.02 -13.49 -15.91
C SER A 258 -20.60 -12.09 -16.35
N ALA A 259 -21.47 -11.09 -16.25
CA ALA A 259 -21.17 -9.71 -16.64
C ALA A 259 -19.98 -9.14 -15.87
N THR A 260 -18.94 -8.71 -16.59
CA THR A 260 -17.73 -8.09 -16.02
C THR A 260 -17.80 -6.56 -16.05
N PHE A 261 -16.84 -5.90 -15.40
CA PHE A 261 -16.70 -4.44 -15.51
C PHE A 261 -16.35 -3.98 -16.93
N ALA A 262 -15.61 -4.79 -17.70
CA ALA A 262 -15.29 -4.48 -19.09
C ALA A 262 -16.57 -4.45 -19.96
N ASP A 263 -17.46 -5.42 -19.76
CA ASP A 263 -18.75 -5.46 -20.44
C ASP A 263 -19.64 -4.27 -20.04
N ILE A 264 -19.67 -3.92 -18.75
CA ILE A 264 -20.38 -2.74 -18.24
C ILE A 264 -19.84 -1.46 -18.89
N ARG A 265 -18.52 -1.33 -19.05
CA ARG A 265 -17.92 -0.17 -19.72
C ARG A 265 -18.36 -0.09 -21.17
N GLN A 266 -18.32 -1.21 -21.89
CA GLN A 266 -18.76 -1.25 -23.28
C GLN A 266 -20.24 -0.83 -23.42
N ALA A 267 -21.10 -1.32 -22.52
CA ALA A 267 -22.51 -0.92 -22.50
C ALA A 267 -22.70 0.57 -22.14
N ILE A 268 -21.92 1.12 -21.21
CA ILE A 268 -21.92 2.57 -20.91
C ILE A 268 -21.55 3.39 -22.15
N GLU A 269 -20.50 2.99 -22.87
CA GLU A 269 -20.00 3.71 -24.04
C GLU A 269 -20.93 3.59 -25.27
N SER A 270 -21.74 2.54 -25.32
CA SER A 270 -22.71 2.27 -26.39
C SER A 270 -24.08 2.92 -26.12
N ASP A 271 -24.59 2.78 -24.89
CA ASP A 271 -26.01 2.99 -24.59
C ASP A 271 -26.29 4.33 -23.90
N LEU A 272 -25.29 4.97 -23.30
CA LEU A 272 -25.43 6.28 -22.65
C LEU A 272 -24.92 7.40 -23.55
N ASP A 273 -25.62 8.53 -23.53
CA ASP A 273 -25.22 9.72 -24.28
C ASP A 273 -23.84 10.21 -23.83
N VAL A 274 -22.99 10.55 -24.80
CA VAL A 274 -21.61 11.02 -24.57
C VAL A 274 -21.58 12.26 -23.67
N ASP A 275 -22.62 13.10 -23.73
CA ASP A 275 -22.74 14.33 -22.93
C ASP A 275 -23.02 14.06 -21.45
N MET A 276 -23.54 12.88 -21.10
CA MET A 276 -23.77 12.47 -19.72
C MET A 276 -22.51 11.90 -19.07
N LEU A 277 -21.55 11.48 -19.89
CA LEU A 277 -20.27 10.98 -19.43
C LEU A 277 -19.29 12.13 -19.20
N PRO A 278 -18.27 11.93 -18.34
CA PRO A 278 -17.19 12.88 -18.20
C PRO A 278 -16.59 13.26 -19.56
N VAL A 279 -16.47 14.56 -19.83
CA VAL A 279 -16.10 15.17 -21.13
C VAL A 279 -14.75 14.65 -21.68
N LYS A 280 -13.94 14.01 -20.84
CA LYS A 280 -12.72 13.31 -21.23
C LYS A 280 -12.98 11.80 -21.15
N LYS A 281 -12.54 11.03 -22.15
CA LYS A 281 -12.53 9.54 -22.20
C LYS A 281 -11.76 8.85 -21.05
N HIS A 282 -11.47 9.57 -19.98
CA HIS A 282 -10.71 9.15 -18.83
C HIS A 282 -11.64 9.13 -17.62
N TRP A 283 -12.62 8.23 -17.64
CA TRP A 283 -13.39 7.90 -16.44
C TRP A 283 -13.07 6.48 -15.99
N LYS A 284 -13.14 6.26 -14.69
CA LYS A 284 -12.84 4.97 -14.05
C LYS A 284 -14.03 4.53 -13.21
N PHE A 285 -14.25 3.22 -13.11
CA PHE A 285 -15.15 2.70 -12.09
C PHE A 285 -14.59 3.04 -10.71
N TYR A 286 -15.44 3.45 -9.79
CA TYR A 286 -15.10 3.65 -8.40
C TYR A 286 -15.74 2.53 -7.59
N VAL A 287 -14.92 1.77 -6.86
CA VAL A 287 -15.41 0.74 -5.96
C VAL A 287 -15.26 1.22 -4.52
N PRO A 288 -16.34 1.20 -3.72
CA PRO A 288 -16.27 1.56 -2.30
C PRO A 288 -15.12 0.83 -1.61
N LYS A 289 -14.39 1.53 -0.72
CA LYS A 289 -13.19 1.04 0.00
C LYS A 289 -11.96 0.73 -0.87
N LEU A 290 -12.09 0.57 -2.19
CA LEU A 290 -11.00 0.19 -3.09
C LEU A 290 -10.52 1.34 -3.99
N GLY A 291 -11.34 2.37 -4.17
CA GLY A 291 -10.99 3.50 -5.00
C GLY A 291 -11.22 3.27 -6.51
N PRO A 292 -10.57 4.07 -7.36
CA PRO A 292 -10.71 3.97 -8.81
C PRO A 292 -10.07 2.69 -9.36
N MET A 293 -10.79 2.00 -10.22
CA MET A 293 -10.38 0.80 -10.93
C MET A 293 -9.70 1.16 -12.25
N SER A 294 -8.60 0.46 -12.56
CA SER A 294 -7.89 0.57 -13.85
C SER A 294 -8.50 -0.36 -14.90
N LEU A 295 -8.32 -0.03 -16.18
CA LEU A 295 -8.75 -0.88 -17.31
C LEU A 295 -8.20 -2.32 -17.22
N LYS A 296 -6.96 -2.48 -16.73
CA LYS A 296 -6.36 -3.82 -16.54
C LYS A 296 -7.08 -4.64 -15.47
N GLN A 297 -7.70 -3.99 -14.48
CA GLN A 297 -8.46 -4.66 -13.43
C GLN A 297 -9.85 -5.02 -13.93
N GLU A 298 -10.49 -4.17 -14.75
CA GLU A 298 -11.80 -4.43 -15.34
C GLU A 298 -11.85 -5.76 -16.12
N VAL A 299 -10.76 -6.11 -16.80
CA VAL A 299 -10.61 -7.36 -17.58
C VAL A 299 -10.25 -8.57 -16.69
N LYS A 300 -9.65 -8.33 -15.52
CA LYS A 300 -9.15 -9.40 -14.63
C LYS A 300 -10.15 -9.79 -13.56
N ILE A 301 -11.00 -8.86 -13.17
CA ILE A 301 -12.07 -9.08 -12.21
C ILE A 301 -13.18 -9.87 -12.92
N GLY A 302 -13.72 -10.87 -12.25
CA GLY A 302 -14.81 -11.68 -12.77
C GLY A 302 -16.14 -10.93 -12.77
N SER A 303 -17.20 -11.61 -12.34
CA SER A 303 -18.54 -11.03 -12.24
C SER A 303 -18.55 -9.73 -11.43
N ALA A 304 -19.04 -8.64 -12.03
CA ALA A 304 -19.11 -7.34 -11.39
C ALA A 304 -20.05 -7.38 -10.16
N LEU A 305 -21.17 -8.08 -10.26
CA LEU A 305 -22.13 -8.21 -9.16
C LEU A 305 -21.51 -8.95 -7.95
N GLU A 306 -20.88 -10.09 -8.19
CA GLU A 306 -20.23 -10.88 -7.14
C GLU A 306 -19.07 -10.09 -6.51
N PHE A 307 -18.26 -9.43 -7.34
CA PHE A 307 -17.16 -8.63 -6.89
C PHE A 307 -17.63 -7.44 -6.03
N LEU A 308 -18.64 -6.68 -6.48
CA LEU A 308 -19.14 -5.56 -5.69
C LEU A 308 -19.76 -6.02 -4.37
N ARG A 309 -20.54 -7.11 -4.36
CA ARG A 309 -21.09 -7.69 -3.13
C ARG A 309 -20.04 -8.12 -2.12
N SER A 310 -18.89 -8.61 -2.58
CA SER A 310 -17.80 -9.04 -1.69
C SER A 310 -16.93 -7.88 -1.19
N THR A 311 -17.02 -6.69 -1.80
CA THR A 311 -16.12 -5.57 -1.53
C THR A 311 -16.78 -4.35 -0.91
N THR A 312 -18.12 -4.27 -0.93
CA THR A 312 -18.89 -3.22 -0.29
C THR A 312 -19.80 -3.79 0.80
N ASP A 313 -19.92 -3.06 1.92
CA ASP A 313 -20.92 -3.36 2.95
C ASP A 313 -22.21 -2.56 2.70
N ASP A 314 -22.31 -1.88 1.54
CA ASP A 314 -23.47 -1.08 1.20
C ASP A 314 -24.70 -1.98 0.99
N VAL A 315 -25.57 -1.98 2.00
CA VAL A 315 -26.88 -2.67 2.00
C VAL A 315 -27.74 -2.25 0.80
N ARG A 316 -27.43 -1.13 0.15
CA ARG A 316 -28.16 -0.57 -0.98
C ARG A 316 -27.46 -0.75 -2.33
N LEU A 317 -26.47 -1.63 -2.44
CA LEU A 317 -25.78 -1.90 -3.71
C LEU A 317 -26.76 -2.34 -4.82
N GLY A 318 -27.82 -3.03 -4.46
CA GLY A 318 -28.77 -3.64 -5.39
C GLY A 318 -28.34 -5.03 -5.85
N ASN A 319 -29.29 -5.85 -6.27
CA ASN A 319 -29.06 -7.23 -6.68
C ASN A 319 -28.93 -7.43 -8.20
N GLY A 320 -29.11 -6.37 -8.99
CA GLY A 320 -28.99 -6.40 -10.43
C GLY A 320 -30.28 -6.71 -11.19
N THR A 321 -31.44 -6.77 -10.52
CA THR A 321 -32.74 -6.91 -11.21
C THR A 321 -33.28 -5.54 -11.64
N SER A 322 -34.32 -5.52 -12.48
CA SER A 322 -35.02 -4.29 -12.85
C SER A 322 -35.65 -3.56 -11.66
N SER A 323 -36.13 -4.30 -10.66
CA SER A 323 -36.69 -3.77 -9.42
C SER A 323 -35.63 -3.32 -8.41
N ASP A 324 -34.41 -3.83 -8.51
CA ASP A 324 -33.29 -3.50 -7.62
C ASP A 324 -31.95 -3.46 -8.38
N PRO A 325 -31.75 -2.43 -9.25
CA PRO A 325 -30.59 -2.36 -10.13
C PRO A 325 -29.26 -2.29 -9.37
N LEU A 326 -28.24 -2.95 -9.91
CA LEU A 326 -26.87 -2.90 -9.39
C LEU A 326 -26.29 -1.49 -9.55
N LYS A 327 -25.92 -0.85 -8.46
CA LYS A 327 -25.30 0.47 -8.48
C LYS A 327 -23.83 0.36 -8.83
N VAL A 328 -23.45 1.04 -9.90
CA VAL A 328 -22.06 1.12 -10.36
C VAL A 328 -21.67 2.59 -10.39
N VAL A 329 -20.60 2.92 -9.68
CA VAL A 329 -20.13 4.30 -9.58
C VAL A 329 -19.00 4.52 -10.58
N ILE A 330 -19.05 5.61 -11.33
CA ILE A 330 -17.98 6.11 -12.19
C ILE A 330 -17.45 7.44 -11.62
N MET A 331 -16.19 7.73 -11.88
CA MET A 331 -15.55 8.99 -11.51
C MET A 331 -14.60 9.47 -12.60
N ASP A 332 -14.37 10.77 -12.63
CA ASP A 332 -13.38 11.39 -13.49
C ASP A 332 -11.98 10.91 -13.07
N ALA A 333 -11.19 10.44 -14.03
CA ALA A 333 -9.78 10.20 -13.82
C ALA A 333 -9.04 11.53 -13.97
N LEU A 334 -8.40 11.95 -12.89
CA LEU A 334 -7.40 13.00 -12.88
C LEU A 334 -6.24 12.62 -13.81
#